data_AF-A0A2S7J6W8-F1
#
_entry.id   AF-A0A2S7J6W8-F1
#
_cell.length_a   1.000
_cell.length_b   1.000
_cell.length_c   1.000
_cell.angle_alpha   90.00
_cell.angle_beta   90.00
_cell.angle_gamma   90.00
#
_symmetry.space_group_name_H-M   'P 1'
#
loop_
_entity.id
_entity.type
_entity.pdbx_description
1 polymer ?
#
loop_
_entity_poly.entity_id
_entity_poly.type
_entity_poly.pdbx_seq_one_letter_code
_entity_poly.pdbx_strand_id
1 'polypeptide(L)'
;MIKRRAGMTLNYTVAADDKQPYGSYRLDVYSFKANRRMVLFGKSALCQFIDLEIDHRVQEICERPILVPGIKPKKVVDFWALQDGVSSFYVFLSPEKTNTPKSWDVGYSKFREWVVMQKAAIVEVDPTSFESKRMRYDNWSVVLQHLAGHRSFLSDGLLERCEDAIKQPTRLDHIENAIVDTDPMLVRAAVFKLLISGRLVCDSMESKPMHPQVLVARP
;
A
#
# COMPACT_ATOMS: atom_id res chain seq x y z
N MET A 1 -25.80 1.38 -10.55
CA MET A 1 -26.66 2.35 -9.83
C MET A 1 -25.86 2.85 -8.65
N ILE A 2 -25.30 4.07 -8.69
CA ILE A 2 -24.71 4.69 -7.49
C ILE A 2 -25.60 5.89 -7.17
N LYS A 3 -26.62 5.66 -6.34
CA LYS A 3 -27.32 6.72 -5.60
C LYS A 3 -26.70 6.74 -4.20
N ARG A 4 -25.57 7.42 -4.03
CA ARG A 4 -25.08 7.83 -2.70
C ARG A 4 -25.19 9.35 -2.62
N ARG A 5 -25.78 9.84 -1.53
CA ARG A 5 -25.99 11.27 -1.27
C ARG A 5 -24.64 11.96 -1.05
N ALA A 6 -24.49 13.18 -1.56
CA ALA A 6 -23.34 14.03 -1.27
C ALA A 6 -23.20 14.23 0.24
N GLY A 7 -21.99 14.06 0.78
CA GLY A 7 -21.67 14.28 2.20
C GLY A 7 -21.53 13.04 3.08
N MET A 8 -21.64 11.82 2.53
CA MET A 8 -21.31 10.59 3.25
C MET A 8 -19.83 10.23 2.99
N THR A 9 -19.07 9.93 4.04
CA THR A 9 -17.68 9.46 3.91
C THR A 9 -17.66 8.24 2.98
N LEU A 10 -16.88 8.33 1.91
CA LEU A 10 -16.64 7.19 1.03
C LEU A 10 -15.87 6.14 1.84
N ASN A 11 -16.48 4.99 2.04
CA ASN A 11 -15.80 3.85 2.66
C ASN A 11 -15.91 2.64 1.72
N TYR A 12 -14.76 2.07 1.39
CA TYR A 12 -14.60 0.87 0.59
C TYR A 12 -13.86 -0.17 1.42
N THR A 13 -14.58 -1.18 1.90
CA THR A 13 -14.00 -2.22 2.75
C THR A 13 -13.67 -3.50 1.99
N VAL A 14 -14.24 -3.70 0.80
CA VAL A 14 -14.08 -4.91 -0.03
C VAL A 14 -14.01 -4.56 -1.52
N ALA A 15 -13.31 -5.39 -2.28
CA ALA A 15 -13.24 -5.28 -3.73
C ALA A 15 -14.64 -5.43 -4.37
N ALA A 16 -14.94 -4.59 -5.36
CA ALA A 16 -16.16 -4.69 -6.16
C ALA A 16 -16.00 -5.62 -7.38
N ASP A 17 -14.77 -6.01 -7.70
CA ASP A 17 -14.46 -6.92 -8.80
C ASP A 17 -13.24 -7.77 -8.45
N ASP A 18 -13.44 -9.08 -8.35
CA ASP A 18 -12.43 -10.08 -8.02
C ASP A 18 -11.95 -10.85 -9.26
N LYS A 19 -12.45 -10.51 -10.45
CA LYS A 19 -12.12 -11.20 -11.69
C LYS A 19 -10.69 -10.95 -12.10
N GLN A 20 -9.89 -12.02 -12.16
CA GLN A 20 -8.51 -11.97 -12.63
C GLN A 20 -8.43 -11.44 -14.08
N PRO A 21 -7.72 -10.33 -14.32
CA PRO A 21 -7.42 -9.90 -15.68
C PRO A 21 -6.62 -10.95 -16.44
N TYR A 22 -6.92 -11.13 -17.73
CA TYR A 22 -6.23 -12.11 -18.57
C TYR A 22 -4.70 -11.88 -18.57
N GLY A 23 -3.93 -12.95 -18.42
CA GLY A 23 -2.46 -12.90 -18.41
C GLY A 23 -1.81 -12.31 -17.15
N SER A 24 -2.60 -11.81 -16.19
CA SER A 24 -2.08 -11.37 -14.89
C SER A 24 -1.92 -12.54 -13.94
N TYR A 25 -0.92 -12.50 -13.06
CA TYR A 25 -0.79 -13.46 -11.97
C TYR A 25 -1.51 -12.94 -10.72
N ARG A 26 -2.08 -13.86 -9.95
CA ARG A 26 -2.77 -13.56 -8.68
C ARG A 26 -1.75 -13.53 -7.54
N LEU A 27 -1.89 -12.55 -6.65
CA LEU A 27 -1.13 -12.43 -5.41
C LEU A 27 -2.10 -12.24 -4.25
N ASP A 28 -1.96 -13.01 -3.17
CA ASP A 28 -2.69 -12.78 -1.94
C ASP A 28 -1.78 -12.09 -0.92
N VAL A 29 -2.10 -10.85 -0.55
CA VAL A 29 -1.32 -10.04 0.42
C VAL A 29 -2.16 -9.74 1.65
N TYR A 30 -1.54 -9.42 2.78
CA TYR A 30 -2.23 -8.92 3.96
C TYR A 30 -2.04 -7.40 4.05
N SER A 31 -3.14 -6.65 4.11
CA SER A 31 -3.10 -5.22 4.41
C SER A 31 -3.30 -4.99 5.90
N PHE A 32 -2.41 -4.24 6.53
CA PHE A 32 -2.58 -3.75 7.89
C PHE A 32 -3.57 -2.60 7.94
N LYS A 33 -3.61 -1.75 6.92
CA LYS A 33 -4.53 -0.62 6.81
C LYS A 33 -5.98 -1.02 6.57
N ALA A 34 -6.22 -2.10 5.82
CA ALA A 34 -7.56 -2.67 5.68
C ALA A 34 -7.84 -3.81 6.69
N ASN A 35 -6.83 -4.22 7.45
CA ASN A 35 -6.86 -5.34 8.38
C ASN A 35 -7.47 -6.63 7.79
N ARG A 36 -7.10 -6.96 6.55
CA ARG A 36 -7.59 -8.16 5.86
C ARG A 36 -6.65 -8.62 4.76
N ARG A 37 -6.90 -9.83 4.27
CA ARG A 37 -6.28 -10.31 3.04
C ARG A 37 -6.88 -9.60 1.82
N MET A 38 -6.03 -9.23 0.87
CA MET A 38 -6.38 -8.63 -0.41
C MET A 38 -5.90 -9.51 -1.55
N VAL A 39 -6.61 -9.45 -2.67
CA VAL A 39 -6.23 -10.16 -3.89
C VAL A 39 -5.79 -9.16 -4.94
N LEU A 40 -4.50 -9.19 -5.26
CA LEU A 40 -3.90 -8.31 -6.26
C LEU A 40 -3.61 -9.08 -7.54
N PHE A 41 -3.56 -8.35 -8.65
CA PHE A 41 -3.34 -8.93 -9.97
C PHE A 41 -2.18 -8.22 -10.68
N GLY A 42 -1.07 -8.94 -10.83
CA GLY A 42 0.15 -8.44 -11.48
C GLY A 42 1.05 -7.57 -10.60
N LYS A 43 2.24 -7.27 -11.15
CA LYS A 43 3.33 -6.56 -10.44
C LYS A 43 2.96 -5.13 -10.08
N SER A 44 2.32 -4.43 -11.00
CA SER A 44 1.93 -3.02 -10.81
C SER A 44 0.97 -2.86 -9.64
N ALA A 45 0.01 -3.78 -9.48
CA ALA A 45 -0.88 -3.80 -8.33
C ALA A 45 -0.12 -4.01 -7.01
N LEU A 46 0.86 -4.93 -7.00
CA LEU A 46 1.71 -5.14 -5.83
C LEU A 46 2.54 -3.89 -5.47
N CYS A 47 3.18 -3.25 -6.45
CA CYS A 47 3.96 -2.03 -6.22
C CYS A 47 3.10 -0.90 -5.66
N GLN A 48 1.92 -0.67 -6.25
CA GLN A 48 0.99 0.36 -5.76
C GLN A 48 0.46 0.04 -4.36
N PHE A 49 0.14 -1.23 -4.09
CA PHE A 49 -0.24 -1.69 -2.76
C PHE A 49 0.87 -1.37 -1.75
N ILE A 50 2.14 -1.67 -2.07
CA ILE A 50 3.27 -1.36 -1.21
C ILE A 50 3.36 0.15 -0.95
N ASP A 51 3.30 0.99 -1.98
CA ASP A 51 3.37 2.45 -1.80
C ASP A 51 2.24 2.97 -0.90
N LEU A 52 1.02 2.42 -1.05
CA LEU A 52 -0.10 2.78 -0.18
C LEU A 52 0.04 2.24 1.24
N GLU A 53 0.58 1.04 1.43
CA GLU A 53 0.70 0.38 2.74
C GLU A 53 1.80 1.03 3.60
N ILE A 54 2.85 1.57 2.98
CA ILE A 54 4.00 2.17 3.69
C ILE A 54 3.89 3.68 3.91
N ASP A 55 2.98 4.37 3.22
CA ASP A 55 2.72 5.80 3.47
C ASP A 55 1.92 5.98 4.76
N HIS A 56 2.58 6.41 5.84
CA HIS A 56 1.95 6.60 7.17
C HIS A 56 0.75 7.56 7.17
N ARG A 57 0.59 8.41 6.14
CA ARG A 57 -0.55 9.32 5.98
C ARG A 57 -1.81 8.62 5.47
N VAL A 58 -1.66 7.43 4.88
CA VAL A 58 -2.78 6.61 4.39
C VAL A 58 -3.37 5.85 5.56
N GLN A 59 -4.66 6.08 5.84
CA GLN A 59 -5.40 5.45 6.92
C GLN A 59 -6.09 4.15 6.48
N GLU A 60 -6.71 4.15 5.31
CA GLU A 60 -7.49 3.01 4.79
C GLU A 60 -7.14 2.77 3.32
N ILE A 61 -7.20 1.51 2.90
CA ILE A 61 -6.99 1.13 1.50
C ILE A 61 -7.98 0.06 1.06
N CYS A 62 -8.30 0.04 -0.23
CA CYS A 62 -9.09 -1.01 -0.87
C CYS A 62 -8.61 -1.25 -2.29
N GLU A 63 -8.34 -2.50 -2.63
CA GLU A 63 -8.13 -2.94 -4.01
C GLU A 63 -9.46 -2.97 -4.75
N ARG A 64 -9.44 -2.59 -6.04
CA ARG A 64 -10.55 -2.72 -6.98
C ARG A 64 -11.91 -2.27 -6.41
N PRO A 65 -11.99 -1.06 -5.82
CA PRO A 65 -13.14 -0.61 -5.04
C PRO A 65 -14.41 -0.41 -5.88
N ILE A 66 -14.27 -0.05 -7.15
CA ILE A 66 -15.40 0.27 -8.04
C ILE A 66 -15.09 -0.03 -9.51
N LEU A 67 -16.17 -0.37 -10.24
CA LEU A 67 -16.21 -0.35 -11.70
C LEU A 67 -16.61 1.03 -12.19
N VAL A 68 -15.89 1.57 -13.16
CA VAL A 68 -16.22 2.86 -13.77
C VAL A 68 -17.47 2.69 -14.64
N PRO A 69 -18.59 3.37 -14.31
CA PRO A 69 -19.85 3.18 -15.01
C PRO A 69 -19.80 3.72 -16.43
N GLY A 70 -20.45 3.02 -17.37
CA GLY A 70 -20.60 3.49 -18.75
C GLY A 70 -19.38 3.27 -19.65
N ILE A 71 -18.29 2.68 -19.15
CA ILE A 71 -17.11 2.34 -19.95
C ILE A 71 -17.20 0.89 -20.46
N LYS A 72 -16.91 0.68 -21.75
CA LYS A 72 -16.74 -0.64 -22.38
C LYS A 72 -15.43 -0.69 -23.17
N PRO A 73 -14.59 -1.73 -23.03
CA PRO A 73 -14.68 -2.80 -22.01
C PRO A 73 -14.61 -2.23 -20.59
N LYS A 74 -15.10 -2.99 -19.59
CA LYS A 74 -15.20 -2.50 -18.20
C LYS A 74 -13.82 -2.04 -17.71
N LYS A 75 -13.74 -0.81 -17.20
CA LYS A 75 -12.57 -0.30 -16.48
C LYS A 75 -12.84 -0.38 -14.98
N VAL A 76 -11.90 -0.94 -14.25
CA VAL A 76 -11.89 -1.01 -12.79
C VAL A 76 -10.96 0.10 -12.29
N VAL A 77 -11.31 0.76 -11.20
CA VAL A 77 -10.35 1.59 -10.46
C VAL A 77 -9.41 0.66 -9.69
N ASP A 78 -8.11 0.83 -9.80
CA ASP A 78 -7.15 -0.16 -9.28
C ASP A 78 -7.09 -0.16 -7.75
N PHE A 79 -7.05 1.03 -7.13
CA PHE A 79 -7.13 1.20 -5.68
C PHE A 79 -7.97 2.40 -5.27
N TRP A 80 -8.54 2.34 -4.07
CA TRP A 80 -8.95 3.50 -3.30
C TRP A 80 -8.09 3.57 -2.04
N ALA A 81 -7.77 4.79 -1.63
CA ALA A 81 -7.14 5.04 -0.34
C ALA A 81 -7.76 6.27 0.33
N LEU A 82 -7.84 6.24 1.65
CA LEU A 82 -8.09 7.41 2.48
C LEU A 82 -6.74 7.92 2.96
N GLN A 83 -6.38 9.15 2.60
CA GLN A 83 -5.13 9.79 2.99
C GLN A 83 -5.44 11.17 3.57
N ASP A 84 -5.06 11.39 4.83
CA ASP A 84 -5.37 12.60 5.61
C ASP A 84 -6.85 13.02 5.52
N GLY A 85 -7.76 12.04 5.54
CA GLY A 85 -9.20 12.26 5.40
C GLY A 85 -9.69 12.55 3.97
N VAL A 86 -8.79 12.58 2.98
CA VAL A 86 -9.12 12.74 1.56
C VAL A 86 -9.14 11.38 0.87
N SER A 87 -10.26 11.07 0.21
CA SER A 87 -10.36 9.88 -0.62
C SER A 87 -9.63 10.09 -1.95
N SER A 88 -8.79 9.12 -2.32
CA SER A 88 -8.05 9.10 -3.59
C SER A 88 -8.32 7.81 -4.34
N PHE A 89 -8.65 7.92 -5.63
CA PHE A 89 -8.87 6.80 -6.54
C PHE A 89 -7.68 6.65 -7.48
N TYR A 90 -6.95 5.56 -7.34
CA TYR A 90 -5.76 5.26 -8.12
C TYR A 90 -6.14 4.46 -9.36
N VAL A 91 -5.72 4.94 -10.53
CA VAL A 91 -6.01 4.32 -11.81
C VAL A 91 -4.71 4.14 -12.59
N PHE A 92 -4.41 2.90 -12.95
CA PHE A 92 -3.28 2.58 -13.82
C PHE A 92 -3.55 3.06 -15.23
N LEU A 93 -2.60 3.86 -15.72
CA LEU A 93 -2.50 4.25 -17.11
C LEU A 93 -2.10 3.04 -17.94
N SER A 94 -2.77 2.83 -19.07
CA SER A 94 -2.31 1.87 -20.06
C SER A 94 -1.16 2.48 -20.86
N PRO A 95 -0.04 1.76 -21.05
CA PRO A 95 1.06 2.25 -21.89
C PRO A 95 0.65 2.42 -23.37
N GLU A 96 -0.39 1.72 -23.83
CA GLU A 96 -0.88 1.80 -25.21
C GLU A 96 -2.00 2.85 -25.33
N LYS A 97 -1.63 4.12 -25.47
CA LYS A 97 -2.58 5.22 -25.74
C LYS A 97 -3.16 5.20 -27.18
N THR A 98 -2.75 4.27 -28.03
CA THR A 98 -3.04 4.33 -29.48
C THR A 98 -4.41 3.79 -29.90
N ASN A 99 -5.17 3.12 -29.03
CA ASN A 99 -6.50 2.57 -29.38
C ASN A 99 -7.50 2.59 -28.20
N THR A 100 -7.48 3.64 -27.37
CA THR A 100 -8.53 3.80 -26.36
C THR A 100 -9.87 4.12 -27.05
N PRO A 101 -10.94 3.32 -26.83
CA PRO A 101 -12.23 3.60 -27.44
C PRO A 101 -12.77 4.95 -26.95
N LYS A 102 -13.40 5.78 -27.80
CA LYS A 102 -14.02 7.07 -27.42
C LYS A 102 -15.00 6.98 -26.23
N SER A 103 -15.56 5.79 -25.97
CA SER A 103 -16.42 5.51 -24.83
C SER A 103 -15.69 5.57 -23.48
N TRP A 104 -14.37 5.37 -23.47
CA TRP A 104 -13.50 5.55 -22.31
C TRP A 104 -13.40 7.02 -21.94
N ASP A 105 -13.18 7.92 -22.90
CA ASP A 105 -13.07 9.36 -22.63
C ASP A 105 -14.35 9.89 -21.95
N VAL A 106 -15.52 9.59 -22.53
CA VAL A 106 -16.81 10.06 -21.98
C VAL A 106 -17.12 9.46 -20.61
N GLY A 107 -16.94 8.14 -20.44
CA GLY A 107 -17.20 7.50 -19.15
C GLY A 107 -16.20 7.91 -18.07
N TYR A 108 -14.95 8.17 -18.45
CA TYR A 108 -13.91 8.63 -17.54
C TYR A 108 -14.10 10.11 -17.16
N SER A 109 -14.56 10.96 -18.07
CA SER A 109 -14.98 12.33 -17.74
C SER A 109 -16.11 12.35 -16.71
N LYS A 110 -17.16 11.54 -16.90
CA LYS A 110 -18.25 11.42 -15.91
C LYS A 110 -17.76 10.88 -14.56
N PHE A 111 -16.80 9.97 -14.59
CA PHE A 111 -16.17 9.49 -13.37
C PHE A 111 -15.37 10.59 -12.66
N ARG A 112 -14.59 11.39 -13.39
CA ARG A 112 -13.88 12.56 -12.87
C ARG A 112 -14.84 13.56 -12.22
N GLU A 113 -15.93 13.91 -12.90
CA GLU A 113 -16.99 14.77 -12.34
C GLU A 113 -17.56 14.20 -11.04
N TRP A 114 -17.89 12.90 -11.02
CA TRP A 114 -18.37 12.25 -9.81
C TRP A 114 -17.36 12.30 -8.66
N VAL A 115 -16.08 12.03 -8.93
CA VAL A 115 -15.00 12.10 -7.92
C VAL A 115 -14.89 13.52 -7.34
N VAL A 116 -14.92 14.55 -8.18
CA VAL A 116 -14.92 15.96 -7.75
C VAL A 116 -16.13 16.27 -6.86
N MET A 117 -17.32 15.78 -7.23
CA MET A 117 -18.53 15.94 -6.40
C MET A 117 -18.40 15.26 -5.04
N GLN A 118 -17.62 14.19 -4.92
CA GLN A 118 -17.33 13.54 -3.64
C GLN A 118 -16.20 14.20 -2.85
N LYS A 119 -15.62 15.31 -3.34
CA LYS A 119 -14.42 15.96 -2.76
C LYS A 119 -13.24 14.99 -2.65
N ALA A 120 -13.14 14.07 -3.61
CA ALA A 120 -12.08 13.08 -3.71
C ALA A 120 -11.12 13.43 -4.87
N ALA A 121 -10.00 12.74 -4.94
CA ALA A 121 -8.99 12.90 -5.99
C ALA A 121 -8.91 11.67 -6.90
N ILE A 122 -8.48 11.87 -8.15
CA ILE A 122 -8.02 10.78 -9.03
C ILE A 122 -6.50 10.89 -9.14
N VAL A 123 -5.83 9.77 -8.90
CA VAL A 123 -4.38 9.64 -9.05
C VAL A 123 -4.12 8.70 -10.20
N GLU A 124 -3.61 9.25 -11.30
CA GLU A 124 -3.19 8.45 -12.44
C GLU A 124 -1.77 7.95 -12.21
N VAL A 125 -1.61 6.64 -12.27
CA VAL A 125 -0.36 5.97 -11.96
C VAL A 125 0.19 5.37 -13.25
N ASP A 126 1.42 5.75 -13.60
CA ASP A 126 2.17 5.12 -14.67
C ASP A 126 2.88 3.86 -14.14
N PRO A 127 2.45 2.65 -14.54
CA PRO A 127 3.04 1.42 -14.04
C PRO A 127 4.51 1.23 -14.44
N THR A 128 4.98 1.92 -15.49
CA THR A 128 6.39 1.82 -15.94
C THR A 128 7.34 2.49 -14.96
N SER A 129 6.85 3.47 -14.18
CA SER A 129 7.64 4.17 -13.18
C SER A 129 8.13 3.25 -12.05
N PHE A 130 7.44 2.12 -11.81
CA PHE A 130 7.78 1.19 -10.74
C PHE A 130 9.13 0.49 -10.94
N GLU A 131 9.58 0.30 -12.18
CA GLU A 131 10.87 -0.34 -12.43
C GLU A 131 12.05 0.49 -11.91
N SER A 132 11.93 1.83 -11.92
CA SER A 132 12.95 2.73 -11.37
C SER A 132 13.12 2.61 -9.85
N LYS A 133 12.11 2.06 -9.15
CA LYS A 133 12.08 1.88 -7.69
C LYS A 133 12.09 0.42 -7.29
N ARG A 134 12.62 -0.48 -8.13
CA ARG A 134 12.59 -1.93 -7.87
C ARG A 134 13.11 -2.28 -6.47
N MET A 135 14.21 -1.68 -6.04
CA MET A 135 14.83 -2.00 -4.75
C MET A 135 13.93 -1.69 -3.55
N ARG A 136 13.23 -0.55 -3.59
CA ARG A 136 12.18 -0.19 -2.63
C ARG A 136 11.15 -1.30 -2.51
N TYR A 137 10.60 -1.74 -3.64
CA TYR A 137 9.52 -2.75 -3.64
C TYR A 137 9.99 -4.12 -3.18
N ASP A 138 11.20 -4.54 -3.55
CA ASP A 138 11.78 -5.81 -3.10
C ASP A 138 11.95 -5.80 -1.57
N ASN A 139 12.54 -4.73 -1.03
CA ASN A 139 12.76 -4.59 0.40
C ASN A 139 11.45 -4.51 1.19
N TRP A 140 10.51 -3.67 0.77
CA TRP A 140 9.23 -3.53 1.46
C TRP A 140 8.36 -4.79 1.32
N SER A 141 8.50 -5.58 0.25
CA SER A 141 7.86 -6.89 0.15
C SER A 141 8.33 -7.83 1.26
N VAL A 142 9.65 -7.89 1.51
CA VAL A 142 10.22 -8.69 2.60
C VAL A 142 9.72 -8.19 3.97
N VAL A 143 9.74 -6.88 4.18
CA VAL A 143 9.27 -6.25 5.43
C VAL A 143 7.80 -6.58 5.70
N LEU A 144 6.92 -6.39 4.71
CA LEU A 144 5.49 -6.64 4.83
C LEU A 144 5.17 -8.12 5.03
N GLN A 145 5.86 -9.02 4.33
CA GLN A 145 5.71 -10.47 4.52
C GLN A 145 6.12 -10.91 5.93
N HIS A 146 7.27 -10.43 6.41
CA HIS A 146 7.75 -10.71 7.77
C HIS A 146 6.75 -10.20 8.80
N LEU A 147 6.25 -8.97 8.63
CA LEU A 147 5.27 -8.40 9.54
C LEU A 147 3.96 -9.17 9.53
N ALA A 148 3.48 -9.61 8.36
CA ALA A 148 2.22 -10.34 8.24
C ALA A 148 2.25 -11.68 9.00
N GLY A 149 3.42 -12.34 9.00
CA GLY A 149 3.65 -13.59 9.73
C GLY A 149 3.68 -13.44 11.25
N HIS A 150 4.10 -12.28 11.77
CA HIS A 150 4.31 -12.07 13.21
C HIS A 150 3.29 -11.13 13.87
N ARG A 151 2.33 -10.57 13.11
CA ARG A 151 1.41 -9.52 13.57
C ARG A 151 0.65 -9.82 14.87
N SER A 152 0.30 -11.08 15.13
CA SER A 152 -0.45 -11.50 16.32
C SER A 152 0.38 -11.51 17.60
N PHE A 153 1.70 -11.38 17.48
CA PHE A 153 2.66 -11.44 18.58
C PHE A 153 3.27 -10.08 18.93
N LEU A 154 2.88 -9.02 18.22
CA LEU A 154 3.36 -7.68 18.49
C LEU A 154 2.49 -7.01 19.55
N SER A 155 3.12 -6.63 20.67
CA SER A 155 2.50 -5.84 21.72
C SER A 155 3.03 -4.40 21.69
N ASP A 156 2.24 -3.45 22.19
CA ASP A 156 2.67 -2.06 22.29
C ASP A 156 3.91 -1.91 23.17
N GLY A 157 4.01 -2.68 24.26
CA GLY A 157 5.20 -2.71 25.11
C GLY A 157 6.47 -3.19 24.39
N LEU A 158 6.37 -4.13 23.44
CA LEU A 158 7.53 -4.51 22.63
C LEU A 158 7.92 -3.39 21.66
N LEU A 159 6.94 -2.69 21.06
CA LEU A 159 7.20 -1.56 20.18
C LEU A 159 7.91 -0.42 20.93
N GLU A 160 7.45 -0.08 22.13
CA GLU A 160 8.07 0.94 23.00
C GLU A 160 9.50 0.56 23.38
N ARG A 161 9.73 -0.68 23.82
CA ARG A 161 11.08 -1.19 24.14
C ARG A 161 12.04 -1.10 22.95
N CYS A 162 11.58 -1.48 21.75
CA CYS A 162 12.38 -1.37 20.53
C CYS A 162 12.71 0.09 20.21
N GLU A 163 11.74 1.00 20.34
CA GLU A 163 11.96 2.42 20.09
C GLU A 163 12.95 3.02 21.10
N ASP A 164 12.83 2.70 22.38
CA ASP A 164 13.70 3.18 23.46
C ASP A 164 15.14 2.65 23.37
N ALA A 165 15.33 1.48 22.78
CA ALA A 165 16.66 0.94 22.48
C ALA A 165 17.40 1.78 21.42
N ILE A 166 16.68 2.51 20.56
CA ILE A 166 17.24 3.28 19.44
C ILE A 166 17.44 4.74 19.86
N LYS A 167 18.59 5.04 20.46
CA LYS A 167 18.99 6.42 20.84
C LYS A 167 19.80 7.13 19.76
N GLN A 168 20.42 6.37 18.88
CA GLN A 168 21.21 6.81 17.74
C GLN A 168 20.96 5.84 16.57
N PRO A 169 21.37 6.15 15.33
CA PRO A 169 21.29 5.19 14.23
C PRO A 169 21.92 3.85 14.65
N THR A 170 21.09 2.81 14.72
CA THR A 170 21.45 1.51 15.29
C THR A 170 21.19 0.42 14.27
N ARG A 171 22.08 -0.58 14.21
CA ARG A 171 21.90 -1.72 13.33
C ARG A 171 20.74 -2.59 13.82
N LEU A 172 19.97 -3.13 12.88
CA LEU A 172 18.85 -4.01 13.20
C LEU A 172 19.28 -5.20 14.07
N ASP A 173 20.40 -5.86 13.73
CA ASP A 173 20.96 -6.96 14.52
C ASP A 173 21.40 -6.55 15.95
N HIS A 174 21.84 -5.31 16.16
CA HIS A 174 22.16 -4.83 17.50
C HIS A 174 20.91 -4.64 18.36
N ILE A 175 19.79 -4.22 17.76
CA ILE A 175 18.50 -4.09 18.47
C ILE A 175 17.97 -5.48 18.83
N GLU A 176 18.04 -6.42 17.89
CA GLU A 176 17.70 -7.84 18.12
C GLU A 176 18.47 -8.43 19.30
N ASN A 177 19.77 -8.14 19.40
CA ASN A 177 20.61 -8.61 20.50
C ASN A 177 20.43 -7.85 21.82
N ALA A 178 19.91 -6.61 21.79
CA ALA A 178 19.70 -5.81 22.99
C ALA A 178 18.47 -6.26 23.80
N ILE A 179 17.50 -6.90 23.15
CA ILE A 179 16.24 -7.37 23.75
C ILE A 179 16.32 -8.89 23.95
N VAL A 180 17.15 -9.30 24.92
CA VAL A 180 17.58 -10.70 25.12
C VAL A 180 16.47 -11.68 25.54
N ASP A 181 15.36 -11.17 26.08
CA ASP A 181 14.21 -11.94 26.57
C ASP A 181 13.14 -12.17 25.49
N THR A 182 13.35 -11.68 24.26
CA THR A 182 12.38 -11.77 23.16
C THR A 182 13.03 -12.44 21.94
N ASP A 183 12.26 -13.25 21.20
CA ASP A 183 12.73 -13.82 19.94
C ASP A 183 13.18 -12.70 18.97
N PRO A 184 14.42 -12.76 18.43
CA PRO A 184 14.91 -11.79 17.45
C PRO A 184 13.97 -11.55 16.26
N MET A 185 13.20 -12.55 15.82
CA MET A 185 12.22 -12.39 14.74
C MET A 185 11.05 -11.48 15.13
N LEU A 186 10.63 -11.52 16.40
CA LEU A 186 9.61 -10.62 16.94
C LEU A 186 10.15 -9.21 17.12
N VAL A 187 11.39 -9.07 17.59
CA VAL A 187 12.08 -7.77 17.66
C VAL A 187 12.16 -7.13 16.27
N ARG A 188 12.56 -7.92 15.26
CA ARG A 188 12.59 -7.48 13.85
C ARG A 188 11.22 -7.04 13.35
N ALA A 189 10.17 -7.83 13.64
CA ALA A 189 8.81 -7.47 13.26
C ALA A 189 8.32 -6.19 13.96
N ALA A 190 8.70 -5.96 15.22
CA ALA A 190 8.43 -4.72 15.94
C ALA A 190 9.13 -3.52 15.29
N VAL A 191 10.42 -3.63 14.95
CA VAL A 191 11.15 -2.58 14.21
C VAL A 191 10.49 -2.29 12.86
N PHE A 192 10.06 -3.32 12.13
CA PHE A 192 9.35 -3.16 10.86
C PHE A 192 8.00 -2.47 11.01
N LYS A 193 7.26 -2.78 12.08
CA LYS A 193 6.02 -2.08 12.41
C LYS A 193 6.27 -0.59 12.67
N LEU A 194 7.34 -0.27 13.40
CA LEU A 194 7.75 1.11 13.66
C LEU A 194 8.13 1.86 12.37
N LEU A 195 8.86 1.21 11.45
CA LEU A 195 9.17 1.76 10.12
C LEU A 195 7.90 2.11 9.31
N ILE A 196 6.94 1.19 9.24
CA ILE A 196 5.67 1.43 8.51
C ILE A 196 4.86 2.57 9.14
N SER A 197 4.90 2.69 10.47
CA SER A 197 4.20 3.77 11.18
C SER A 197 4.91 5.13 11.08
N GLY A 198 6.08 5.20 10.44
CA GLY A 198 6.90 6.42 10.37
C GLY A 198 7.58 6.80 11.69
N ARG A 199 7.57 5.92 12.70
CA ARG A 199 8.26 6.11 13.99
C ARG A 199 9.75 5.83 13.90
N LEU A 200 10.17 5.11 12.86
CA LEU A 200 11.57 4.90 12.50
C LEU A 200 11.76 5.16 11.01
N VAL A 201 13.00 5.42 10.63
CA VAL A 201 13.48 5.56 9.25
C VAL A 201 14.63 4.60 8.99
N CYS A 202 14.80 4.23 7.72
CA CYS A 202 15.93 3.44 7.23
C CYS A 202 16.37 4.01 5.88
N ASP A 203 17.43 4.80 5.87
CA ASP A 203 17.87 5.56 4.68
C ASP A 203 18.26 4.66 3.50
N SER A 204 18.70 3.43 3.80
CA SER A 204 19.09 2.47 2.78
C SER A 204 17.92 1.76 2.09
N MET A 205 16.67 1.96 2.54
CA MET A 205 15.50 1.22 2.03
C MET A 205 15.29 1.36 0.52
N GLU A 206 15.66 2.51 -0.04
CA GLU A 206 15.47 2.79 -1.46
C GLU A 206 16.61 2.29 -2.34
N SER A 207 17.79 2.04 -1.75
CA SER A 207 19.06 1.94 -2.50
C SER A 207 19.84 0.65 -2.27
N LYS A 208 19.61 -0.07 -1.16
CA LYS A 208 20.36 -1.29 -0.83
C LYS A 208 19.42 -2.40 -0.36
N PRO A 209 19.75 -3.67 -0.59
CA PRO A 209 18.97 -4.79 -0.06
C PRO A 209 18.79 -4.74 1.46
N MET A 210 17.59 -5.09 1.92
CA MET A 210 17.28 -5.25 3.34
C MET A 210 18.07 -6.43 3.91
N HIS A 211 18.83 -6.19 4.98
CA HIS A 211 19.68 -7.18 5.62
C HIS A 211 19.84 -6.84 7.12
N PRO A 212 20.30 -7.76 7.98
CA PRO A 212 20.38 -7.51 9.43
C PRO A 212 21.29 -6.34 9.84
N GLN A 213 22.18 -5.85 8.97
CA GLN A 213 23.11 -4.77 9.29
C GLN A 213 22.63 -3.39 8.82
N VAL A 214 21.39 -3.29 8.30
CA VAL A 214 20.80 -1.97 8.00
C VAL A 214 20.72 -1.12 9.25
N LEU A 215 20.95 0.18 9.07
CA LEU A 215 20.76 1.17 10.13
C LEU A 215 19.31 1.63 10.15
N VAL A 216 18.72 1.61 11.34
CA VAL A 216 17.44 2.27 11.61
C VAL A 216 17.67 3.40 12.61
N ALA A 217 16.92 4.48 12.43
CA ALA A 217 17.00 5.66 13.29
C ALA A 217 15.59 6.21 13.55
N ARG A 218 15.45 7.06 14.57
CA ARG A 218 14.25 7.89 14.71
C ARG A 218 14.26 8.98 13.61
N PRO A 219 13.09 9.39 13.09
CA PRO A 219 12.98 10.44 12.06
C PRO A 219 13.61 11.77 12.46
#